data_AF-A0A9D7ILA2-F1
#
_entry.id   AF-A0A9D7ILA2-F1
#
_cell.length_a   1.000
_cell.length_b   1.000
_cell.length_c   1.000
_cell.angle_alpha   90.00
_cell.angle_beta   90.00
_cell.angle_gamma   90.00
#
_symmetry.space_group_name_H-M   'P 1'
#
loop_
_entity.id
_entity.type
_entity.pdbx_description
1 polymer ?
#
loop_
_entity_poly.entity_id
_entity_poly.type
_entity_poly.pdbx_seq_one_letter_code
_entity_poly.pdbx_strand_id
1 'polypeptide(L)'
;MAVKKPTKVNPASTDQAASAPPDAMHTATHEAAHSATRFRILKQAQCPTISGKSDLTYNIACDPQKSLYLRVASNSGGGFFSQEWVALKDIQKALSAGSPISAIRLMPLFRGQSVNTPGFLLAVLAAEKLIRPMPGKQRVHELVQNADFQARMEKLIAANANLPDDAAGTKPKLPPKPKAVKADLSKRKPGRKPTTKTA
;
A
#
# COMPACT_ATOMS: atom_id res chain seq x y z
N MET A 1 36.86 -63.75 35.66
CA MET A 1 35.58 -64.18 36.25
C MET A 1 34.46 -63.92 35.24
N ALA A 2 33.66 -64.96 34.94
CA ALA A 2 32.32 -65.02 34.31
C ALA A 2 32.00 -64.00 33.18
N VAL A 3 32.08 -64.33 31.89
CA VAL A 3 31.20 -65.22 31.07
C VAL A 3 29.74 -64.75 31.01
N LYS A 4 29.32 -64.18 29.86
CA LYS A 4 28.11 -64.57 29.08
C LYS A 4 27.85 -63.61 27.89
N LYS A 5 28.15 -64.10 26.67
CA LYS A 5 27.28 -63.96 25.48
C LYS A 5 26.31 -65.17 25.47
N PRO A 6 25.35 -65.36 24.54
CA PRO A 6 24.70 -64.49 23.53
C PRO A 6 23.16 -64.47 23.80
N THR A 7 22.25 -63.97 22.94
CA THR A 7 21.48 -64.77 21.96
C THR A 7 20.48 -63.87 21.21
N LYS A 8 20.29 -64.24 19.94
CA LYS A 8 19.54 -63.66 18.82
C LYS A 8 18.07 -64.11 18.84
N VAL A 9 17.12 -63.22 18.52
CA VAL A 9 15.82 -63.59 17.89
C VAL A 9 15.28 -62.43 17.03
N ASN A 10 15.13 -62.70 15.73
CA ASN A 10 14.21 -62.08 14.76
C ASN A 10 12.90 -62.95 14.76
N PRO A 11 11.83 -62.77 13.94
CA PRO A 11 11.53 -61.85 12.80
C PRO A 11 10.06 -61.32 12.80
N ALA A 12 9.59 -60.82 11.62
CA ALA A 12 8.21 -60.65 11.11
C ALA A 12 7.77 -59.18 10.97
N SER A 13 7.75 -58.63 9.75
CA SER A 13 6.61 -58.62 8.79
C SER A 13 5.63 -57.47 9.11
N THR A 14 5.05 -56.68 8.21
CA THR A 14 5.05 -56.54 6.75
C THR A 14 4.32 -55.21 6.47
N ASP A 15 4.60 -54.63 5.31
CA ASP A 15 3.75 -53.71 4.52
C ASP A 15 3.77 -52.18 4.73
N GLN A 16 4.32 -51.55 3.68
CA GLN A 16 3.69 -50.58 2.78
C GLN A 16 3.36 -49.14 3.21
N ALA A 17 3.85 -48.28 2.30
CA ALA A 17 3.22 -47.12 1.69
C ALA A 17 3.35 -45.74 2.36
N ALA A 18 4.11 -44.92 1.64
CA ALA A 18 3.89 -43.49 1.37
C ALA A 18 4.07 -42.48 2.52
N SER A 19 5.14 -41.67 2.41
CA SER A 19 5.01 -40.20 2.31
C SER A 19 6.33 -39.53 1.94
N ALA A 20 6.22 -38.40 1.27
CA ALA A 20 7.22 -37.62 0.54
C ALA A 20 8.27 -36.90 1.42
N PRO A 21 9.40 -36.41 0.84
CA PRO A 21 10.38 -35.51 1.46
C PRO A 21 10.00 -34.02 1.23
N PRO A 22 10.80 -33.00 1.62
CA PRO A 22 11.79 -32.84 2.71
C PRO A 22 11.43 -31.69 3.68
N ASP A 23 11.93 -31.74 4.92
CA ASP A 23 11.74 -30.73 5.96
C ASP A 23 12.22 -29.32 5.56
N ALA A 24 11.28 -28.39 5.61
CA ALA A 24 11.47 -26.96 5.48
C ALA A 24 12.21 -26.40 6.70
N MET A 25 13.41 -25.87 6.50
CA MET A 25 14.09 -25.01 7.46
C MET A 25 14.15 -23.57 6.92
N HIS A 26 13.01 -22.87 6.93
CA HIS A 26 12.93 -21.40 6.92
C HIS A 26 11.55 -21.00 7.49
N THR A 27 11.34 -21.24 8.78
CA THR A 27 10.12 -20.82 9.49
C THR A 27 10.48 -20.32 10.88
N ALA A 28 10.91 -19.06 10.93
CA ALA A 28 10.85 -18.12 12.04
C ALA A 28 11.57 -16.87 11.52
N THR A 29 10.91 -15.77 11.12
CA THR A 29 10.34 -14.79 12.05
C THR A 29 9.41 -13.88 11.25
N HIS A 30 8.12 -14.19 11.17
CA HIS A 30 7.12 -13.18 10.81
C HIS A 30 5.78 -13.45 11.52
N GLU A 31 5.84 -13.83 12.79
CA GLU A 31 4.67 -14.17 13.58
C GLU A 31 4.69 -13.47 14.95
N ALA A 32 4.94 -12.16 14.94
CA ALA A 32 4.83 -11.32 16.14
C ALA A 32 4.41 -9.85 15.86
N ALA A 33 3.80 -9.54 14.71
CA ALA A 33 3.41 -8.15 14.37
C ALA A 33 1.93 -7.96 14.01
N HIS A 34 1.06 -8.95 14.31
CA HIS A 34 -0.39 -8.79 14.20
C HIS A 34 -1.09 -8.64 15.56
N SER A 35 -0.33 -8.34 16.63
CA SER A 35 -0.93 -7.76 17.84
C SER A 35 -1.44 -6.36 17.50
N ALA A 36 -2.70 -6.30 17.07
CA ALA A 36 -3.54 -5.11 16.85
C ALA A 36 -2.80 -3.78 17.05
N THR A 37 -2.06 -3.33 16.04
CA THR A 37 -1.43 -2.01 16.07
C THR A 37 -2.56 -0.98 16.13
N ARG A 38 -2.88 -0.51 17.34
CA ARG A 38 -3.90 0.50 17.57
C ARG A 38 -3.35 1.85 17.12
N PHE A 39 -3.60 2.16 15.86
CA PHE A 39 -3.38 3.50 15.33
C PHE A 39 -4.42 4.45 15.91
N ARG A 40 -3.96 5.56 16.51
CA ARG A 40 -4.81 6.67 16.90
C ARG A 40 -4.78 7.72 15.80
N ILE A 41 -5.93 8.06 15.24
CA ILE A 41 -5.99 9.05 14.16
C ILE A 41 -5.80 10.44 14.78
N LEU A 42 -4.70 11.09 14.41
CA LEU A 42 -4.37 12.43 14.88
C LEU A 42 -5.03 13.51 14.03
N LYS A 43 -5.17 13.25 12.73
CA LYS A 43 -5.69 14.20 11.75
C LYS A 43 -6.35 13.47 10.60
N GLN A 44 -7.47 14.02 10.15
CA GLN A 44 -8.11 13.69 8.87
C GLN A 44 -8.20 14.98 8.05
N ALA A 45 -7.82 14.91 6.78
CA ALA A 45 -7.85 16.06 5.88
C ALA A 45 -8.11 15.63 4.44
N GLN A 46 -8.40 16.62 3.59
CA GLN A 46 -8.65 16.43 2.17
C GLN A 46 -7.64 17.21 1.33
N CYS A 47 -7.23 16.64 0.19
CA CYS A 47 -6.37 17.29 -0.77
C CYS A 47 -6.69 16.85 -2.20
N PRO A 48 -6.46 17.71 -3.21
CA PRO A 48 -6.56 17.29 -4.60
C PRO A 48 -5.45 16.29 -4.95
N THR A 49 -5.73 15.40 -5.89
CA THR A 49 -4.71 14.56 -6.55
C THR A 49 -3.66 15.43 -7.25
N ILE A 50 -2.47 14.89 -7.53
CA ILE A 50 -1.41 15.61 -8.29
C ILE A 50 -1.93 16.18 -9.63
N SER A 51 -2.88 15.50 -10.27
CA SER A 51 -3.50 15.95 -11.52
C SER A 51 -4.60 17.01 -11.35
N GLY A 52 -5.08 17.24 -10.12
CA GLY A 52 -6.18 18.16 -9.82
C GLY A 52 -7.57 17.69 -10.25
N LYS A 53 -7.72 16.45 -10.72
CA LYS A 53 -8.99 15.94 -11.28
C LYS A 53 -9.96 15.37 -10.26
N SER A 54 -9.48 15.11 -9.05
CA SER A 54 -10.21 14.42 -7.99
C SER A 54 -9.61 14.77 -6.65
N ASP A 55 -10.37 14.54 -5.59
CA ASP A 55 -10.01 14.82 -4.21
C ASP A 55 -9.77 13.51 -3.45
N LEU A 56 -8.83 13.57 -2.53
CA LEU A 56 -8.41 12.48 -1.67
C LEU A 56 -8.68 12.87 -0.23
N THR A 57 -9.28 11.97 0.53
CA THR A 57 -9.29 12.05 1.99
C THR A 57 -8.17 11.18 2.52
N TYR A 58 -7.34 11.72 3.42
CA TYR A 58 -6.23 10.99 4.03
C TYR A 58 -6.23 11.16 5.55
N ASN A 59 -5.65 10.16 6.20
CA ASN A 59 -5.55 10.12 7.66
C ASN A 59 -4.09 10.05 8.05
N ILE A 60 -3.73 10.82 9.08
CA ILE A 60 -2.46 10.72 9.77
C ILE A 60 -2.74 10.15 11.15
N ALA A 61 -2.03 9.08 11.50
CA ALA A 61 -2.16 8.42 12.78
C ALA A 61 -0.81 8.27 13.47
N CYS A 62 -0.84 7.99 14.77
CA CYS A 62 0.32 7.51 15.49
C CYS A 62 0.07 6.13 16.10
N ASP A 63 1.15 5.33 16.20
CA ASP A 63 1.17 4.13 17.01
C ASP A 63 1.42 4.46 18.52
N PRO A 64 1.37 3.47 19.42
CA PRO A 64 1.73 3.66 20.84
C PRO A 64 3.17 4.14 21.05
N GLN A 65 4.07 3.84 20.12
CA GLN A 65 5.47 4.29 20.12
C GLN A 65 5.64 5.73 19.58
N LYS A 66 4.54 6.45 19.30
CA LYS A 66 4.52 7.81 18.74
C LYS A 66 5.14 7.92 17.34
N SER A 67 5.28 6.82 16.60
CA SER A 67 5.64 6.83 15.19
C SER A 67 4.44 7.22 14.35
N LEU A 68 4.67 8.06 13.34
CA LEU A 68 3.64 8.57 12.44
C LEU A 68 3.38 7.65 11.26
N TYR A 69 2.11 7.50 10.92
CA TYR A 69 1.63 6.71 9.79
C TYR A 69 0.65 7.52 8.95
N LEU A 70 0.71 7.32 7.64
CA LEU A 70 -0.19 7.94 6.67
C LEU A 70 -0.95 6.86 5.92
N ARG A 71 -2.22 7.10 5.63
CA ARG A 71 -2.98 6.32 4.66
C ARG A 71 -3.92 7.20 3.86
N VAL A 72 -4.28 6.72 2.67
CA VAL A 72 -5.40 7.27 1.90
C VAL A 72 -6.67 6.57 2.40
N ALA A 73 -7.67 7.36 2.79
CA ALA A 73 -8.94 6.88 3.31
C ALA A 73 -10.02 6.82 2.22
N SER A 74 -10.07 7.81 1.34
CA SER A 74 -11.08 7.91 0.26
C SER A 74 -10.54 8.63 -0.97
N ASN A 75 -11.17 8.38 -2.12
CA ASN A 75 -10.89 9.02 -3.41
C ASN A 75 -12.20 9.33 -4.14
N SER A 76 -12.44 10.59 -4.49
CA SER A 76 -13.64 11.00 -5.25
C SER A 76 -13.62 10.62 -6.73
N GLY A 77 -12.43 10.27 -7.27
CA GLY A 77 -12.24 9.91 -8.68
C GLY A 77 -12.55 8.47 -9.04
N GLY A 78 -12.97 7.63 -8.07
CA GLY A 78 -13.40 6.24 -8.31
C GLY A 78 -12.29 5.24 -8.68
N GLY A 79 -11.03 5.68 -8.79
CA GLY A 79 -9.89 4.80 -9.06
C GLY A 79 -9.51 3.94 -7.85
N PHE A 80 -9.03 2.71 -8.11
CA PHE A 80 -8.58 1.78 -7.07
C PHE A 80 -7.39 2.35 -6.28
N PHE A 81 -7.39 2.14 -4.97
CA PHE A 81 -6.30 2.50 -4.06
C PHE A 81 -6.24 1.50 -2.89
N SER A 82 -5.12 1.50 -2.19
CA SER A 82 -4.97 0.74 -0.95
C SER A 82 -5.14 1.66 0.26
N GLN A 83 -5.86 1.17 1.27
CA GLN A 83 -6.02 1.83 2.58
C GLN A 83 -4.94 1.40 3.59
N GLU A 84 -3.81 0.89 3.09
CA GLU A 84 -2.66 0.48 3.90
C GLU A 84 -2.06 1.67 4.66
N TRP A 85 -1.70 1.43 5.92
CA TRP A 85 -0.93 2.36 6.72
C TRP A 85 0.55 2.29 6.34
N VAL A 86 1.13 3.43 5.98
CA VAL A 86 2.55 3.55 5.62
C VAL A 86 3.26 4.42 6.64
N ALA A 87 4.37 3.93 7.20
CA ALA A 87 5.14 4.68 8.19
C ALA A 87 5.82 5.89 7.54
N LEU A 88 5.76 7.05 8.19
CA LEU A 88 6.42 8.27 7.73
C LEU A 88 7.94 8.08 7.61
N LYS A 89 8.55 7.29 8.50
CA LYS A 89 9.98 6.96 8.45
C LYS A 89 10.36 6.23 7.17
N ASP A 90 9.54 5.26 6.74
CA ASP A 90 9.79 4.50 5.51
C ASP A 90 9.59 5.37 4.27
N ILE A 91 8.61 6.26 4.29
CA ILE A 91 8.43 7.29 3.26
C ILE A 91 9.67 8.18 3.16
N GLN A 92 10.13 8.74 4.29
CA GLN A 92 11.32 9.59 4.32
C GLN A 92 12.55 8.84 3.80
N LYS A 93 12.74 7.58 4.17
CA LYS A 93 13.82 6.73 3.67
C LYS A 93 13.73 6.46 2.16
N ALA A 94 12.53 6.25 1.63
CA ALA A 94 12.33 6.06 0.19
C ALA A 94 12.66 7.32 -0.61
N LEU A 95 12.38 8.50 -0.03
CA LEU A 95 12.62 9.81 -0.62
C LEU A 95 14.04 10.33 -0.43
N SER A 96 14.78 9.89 0.59
CA SER A 96 16.12 10.41 0.90
C SER A 96 17.19 10.04 -0.12
N ALA A 97 16.95 9.03 -0.97
CA ALA A 97 17.91 8.59 -1.97
C ALA A 97 17.97 9.45 -3.25
N GLY A 98 17.61 10.74 -3.14
CA GLY A 98 17.89 11.78 -4.13
C GLY A 98 16.67 12.31 -4.89
N SER A 99 16.82 13.53 -5.44
CA SER A 99 15.88 14.13 -6.40
C SER A 99 16.24 13.67 -7.83
N PRO A 100 15.28 13.56 -8.76
CA PRO A 100 13.85 13.92 -8.66
C PRO A 100 12.98 12.87 -7.95
N ILE A 101 12.06 13.33 -7.11
CA ILE A 101 11.07 12.48 -6.45
C ILE A 101 9.85 12.27 -7.36
N SER A 102 9.47 11.00 -7.54
CA SER A 102 8.24 10.60 -8.22
C SER A 102 7.56 9.46 -7.46
N ALA A 103 6.31 9.16 -7.82
CA ALA A 103 5.51 8.08 -7.22
C ALA A 103 6.21 6.70 -7.27
N ILE A 104 7.10 6.48 -8.24
CA ILE A 104 7.86 5.23 -8.39
C ILE A 104 8.69 4.92 -7.15
N ARG A 105 9.21 5.95 -6.47
CA ARG A 105 10.01 5.79 -5.24
C ARG A 105 9.18 5.21 -4.08
N LEU A 106 7.87 5.44 -4.08
CA LEU A 106 6.96 4.98 -3.04
C LEU A 106 6.36 3.62 -3.37
N MET A 107 6.48 3.11 -4.61
CA MET A 107 5.94 1.81 -5.00
C MET A 107 6.39 0.65 -4.09
N PRO A 108 7.67 0.53 -3.68
CA PRO A 108 8.11 -0.57 -2.82
C PRO A 108 7.51 -0.55 -1.41
N LEU A 109 6.88 0.56 -0.98
CA LEU A 109 6.25 0.68 0.34
C LEU A 109 4.88 0.01 0.40
N PHE A 110 4.26 -0.26 -0.76
CA PHE A 110 2.94 -0.85 -0.83
C PHE A 110 3.03 -2.31 -1.26
N ARG A 111 2.25 -3.17 -0.59
CA ARG A 111 2.07 -4.56 -1.01
C ARG A 111 0.85 -4.72 -1.91
N GLY A 112 -0.06 -3.74 -1.89
CA GLY A 112 -1.25 -3.71 -2.74
C GLY A 112 -0.93 -3.57 -4.23
N GLN A 113 -1.86 -4.06 -5.06
CA GLN A 113 -1.75 -4.02 -6.53
C GLN A 113 -2.09 -2.65 -7.15
N SER A 114 -2.55 -1.67 -6.36
CA SER A 114 -2.94 -0.38 -6.91
C SER A 114 -1.73 0.49 -7.23
N VAL A 115 -1.52 0.70 -8.53
CA VAL A 115 -0.56 1.65 -9.10
C VAL A 115 -0.89 3.12 -8.80
N ASN A 116 -2.11 3.42 -8.32
CA ASN A 116 -2.51 4.79 -8.01
C ASN A 116 -2.09 5.21 -6.59
N THR A 117 -2.03 4.27 -5.64
CA THR A 117 -1.75 4.55 -4.22
C THR A 117 -0.43 5.31 -4.01
N PRO A 118 0.68 4.97 -4.68
CA PRO A 118 1.93 5.74 -4.57
C PRO A 118 1.78 7.19 -5.05
N GLY A 119 1.00 7.42 -6.11
CA GLY A 119 0.72 8.77 -6.62
C GLY A 119 -0.23 9.56 -5.72
N PHE A 120 -1.18 8.90 -5.08
CA PHE A 120 -2.06 9.51 -4.09
C PHE A 120 -1.32 9.88 -2.81
N LEU A 121 -0.43 9.00 -2.33
CA LEU A 121 0.45 9.31 -1.20
C LEU A 121 1.35 10.51 -1.54
N LEU A 122 1.88 10.59 -2.76
CA LEU A 122 2.66 11.75 -3.20
C LEU A 122 1.85 13.06 -3.12
N ALA A 123 0.56 13.04 -3.50
CA ALA A 123 -0.32 14.21 -3.37
C ALA A 123 -0.51 14.64 -1.90
N VAL A 124 -0.67 13.67 -1.00
CA VAL A 124 -0.79 13.91 0.44
C VAL A 124 0.48 14.57 1.00
N LEU A 125 1.66 14.10 0.59
CA LEU A 125 2.94 14.70 0.99
C LEU A 125 3.09 16.13 0.48
N ALA A 126 2.61 16.41 -0.74
CA ALA A 126 2.62 17.76 -1.30
C ALA A 126 1.66 18.68 -0.51
N ALA A 127 0.49 18.18 -0.12
CA ALA A 127 -0.49 18.93 0.67
C ALA A 127 0.02 19.27 2.09
N GLU A 128 0.74 18.34 2.73
CA GLU A 128 1.40 18.60 4.02
C GLU A 128 2.71 19.40 3.90
N LYS A 129 3.05 19.85 2.68
CA LYS A 129 4.26 20.64 2.37
C LYS A 129 5.56 19.93 2.75
N LEU A 130 5.58 18.60 2.66
CA LEU A 130 6.78 17.77 2.82
C LEU A 130 7.56 17.61 1.52
N ILE A 131 6.89 17.84 0.39
CA ILE A 131 7.50 17.89 -0.93
C ILE A 131 6.95 19.10 -1.69
N ARG A 132 7.70 19.59 -2.67
CA ARG A 132 7.28 20.67 -3.56
C ARG A 132 7.35 20.21 -5.02
N PRO A 133 6.35 20.48 -5.86
CA PRO A 133 6.46 20.21 -7.30
C PRO A 133 7.56 21.09 -7.92
N MET A 134 8.37 20.49 -8.78
CA MET A 134 9.42 21.20 -9.51
C MET A 134 8.80 22.07 -10.63
N PRO A 135 9.30 23.30 -10.85
CA PRO A 135 8.77 24.18 -11.90
C PRO A 135 8.84 23.49 -13.26
N GLY A 136 7.72 23.48 -13.99
CA GLY A 136 7.60 22.87 -15.31
C GLY A 136 7.39 21.36 -15.34
N LYS A 137 7.42 20.65 -14.20
CA LYS A 137 7.21 19.19 -14.14
C LYS A 137 6.26 18.79 -13.01
N GLN A 138 4.95 18.74 -13.30
CA GLN A 138 3.90 18.43 -12.31
C GLN A 138 4.10 17.08 -11.59
N ARG A 139 4.74 16.09 -12.23
CA ARG A 139 4.95 14.75 -11.66
C ARG A 139 6.29 14.59 -10.94
N VAL A 140 7.12 15.62 -10.91
CA VAL A 140 8.46 15.61 -10.32
C VAL A 140 8.49 16.56 -9.13
N HIS A 141 9.01 16.09 -8.02
CA HIS A 141 9.02 16.82 -6.76
C HIS A 141 10.41 16.87 -6.16
N GLU A 142 10.61 17.84 -5.27
CA GLU A 142 11.78 18.01 -4.42
C GLU A 142 11.39 17.85 -2.96
N LEU A 143 12.28 17.26 -2.16
CA LEU A 143 12.07 17.07 -0.73
C LEU A 143 12.18 18.42 -0.02
N VAL A 144 11.19 18.76 0.81
CA VAL A 144 11.21 19.95 1.65
C VAL A 144 11.23 19.49 3.10
N GLN A 145 12.30 19.82 3.83
CA GLN A 145 12.30 19.63 5.27
C GLN A 145 11.31 20.62 5.89
N ASN A 146 10.28 20.09 6.55
CA ASN A 146 9.22 20.87 7.14
C ASN A 146 9.16 20.61 8.66
N ALA A 147 9.89 21.42 9.41
CA ALA A 147 9.87 21.36 10.88
C ALA A 147 8.47 21.69 11.43
N ASP A 148 7.71 22.58 10.77
CA ASP A 148 6.36 22.93 11.20
C ASP A 148 5.41 21.73 11.17
N PHE A 149 5.57 20.83 10.20
CA PHE A 149 4.78 19.60 10.14
C PHE A 149 5.02 18.73 11.38
N GLN A 150 6.29 18.52 11.74
CA GLN A 150 6.64 17.72 12.92
C GLN A 150 6.08 18.34 14.19
N ALA A 151 6.27 19.65 14.39
CA ALA A 151 5.73 20.37 15.55
C ALA A 151 4.19 20.26 15.65
N ARG A 152 3.47 20.34 14.52
CA ARG A 152 2.01 20.13 14.49
C ARG A 152 1.63 18.71 14.91
N MET A 153 2.36 17.70 14.42
CA MET A 153 2.06 16.31 14.76
C MET A 153 2.38 15.99 16.22
N GLU A 154 3.50 16.49 16.74
CA GLU A 154 3.86 16.35 18.16
C GLU A 154 2.82 16.97 19.09
N LYS A 155 2.31 18.16 18.73
CA LYS A 155 1.21 18.80 19.47
C LYS A 155 -0.04 17.93 19.52
N LEU A 156 -0.42 17.30 18.41
CA LEU A 156 -1.58 16.40 18.36
C LEU A 156 -1.36 15.12 19.16
N ILE A 157 -0.14 14.56 19.14
CA ILE A 157 0.23 13.40 19.95
C ILE A 157 0.16 13.74 21.44
N ALA A 158 0.70 14.90 21.84
CA ALA A 158 0.66 15.39 23.22
C ALA A 158 -0.76 15.68 23.71
N ALA A 159 -1.62 16.19 22.81
CA ALA A 159 -3.04 16.41 23.09
C ALA A 159 -3.88 15.13 23.14
N ASN A 160 -3.28 13.95 22.92
CA ASN A 160 -3.98 12.67 22.83
C ASN A 160 -5.14 12.66 21.83
N ALA A 161 -4.98 13.38 20.72
CA ALA A 161 -5.98 13.41 19.67
C ALA A 161 -6.31 12.00 19.16
N ASN A 162 -7.60 11.68 19.09
CA ASN A 162 -8.09 10.43 18.54
C ASN A 162 -9.40 10.68 17.80
N LEU A 163 -9.31 10.91 16.50
CA LEU A 163 -10.48 11.07 15.64
C LEU A 163 -11.11 9.70 15.31
N PRO A 164 -12.43 9.65 15.06
CA PRO A 164 -13.09 8.44 14.61
C PRO A 164 -12.53 7.97 13.26
N ASP A 165 -12.47 6.65 13.08
CA ASP A 165 -12.09 6.05 11.82
C ASP A 165 -13.33 5.84 10.93
N ASP A 166 -13.77 6.89 10.24
CA ASP A 166 -14.88 6.82 9.29
C ASP A 166 -14.55 5.95 8.06
N ALA A 167 -13.26 5.69 7.81
CA ALA A 167 -12.80 4.88 6.69
C ALA A 167 -12.92 3.37 6.98
N ALA A 168 -12.70 2.94 8.22
CA ALA A 168 -12.78 1.54 8.64
C ALA A 168 -14.20 0.96 8.56
N GLY A 169 -15.24 1.81 8.63
CA GLY A 169 -16.64 1.40 8.47
C GLY A 169 -17.10 1.27 7.01
N THR A 170 -16.32 1.78 6.05
CA THR A 170 -16.69 1.72 4.64
C THR A 170 -16.16 0.43 4.05
N LYS A 171 -16.95 -0.66 4.16
CA LYS A 171 -16.79 -1.82 3.26
C LYS A 171 -16.56 -1.26 1.85
N PRO A 172 -15.60 -1.79 1.07
CA PRO A 172 -15.41 -1.34 -0.30
C PRO A 172 -16.77 -1.42 -0.99
N LYS A 173 -17.39 -0.27 -1.28
CA LYS A 173 -18.58 -0.26 -2.11
C LYS A 173 -18.05 -0.67 -3.46
N LEU A 174 -18.16 -1.97 -3.76
CA LEU A 174 -17.91 -2.52 -5.07
C LEU A 174 -18.51 -1.51 -6.06
N PRO A 175 -17.73 -1.01 -7.04
CA PRO A 175 -18.33 -0.22 -8.09
C PRO A 175 -19.54 -1.01 -8.61
N PRO A 176 -20.72 -0.39 -8.78
CA PRO A 176 -21.87 -1.09 -9.30
C PRO A 176 -21.41 -1.79 -10.58
N LYS A 177 -21.60 -3.13 -10.62
CA LYS A 177 -21.27 -3.96 -11.78
C LYS A 177 -21.64 -3.18 -13.04
N PRO A 178 -20.71 -2.97 -14.00
CA PRO A 178 -21.10 -2.36 -15.26
C PRO A 178 -22.29 -3.17 -15.78
N LYS A 179 -23.44 -2.51 -15.94
CA LYS A 179 -24.58 -3.14 -16.61
C LYS A 179 -24.04 -3.63 -17.94
N ALA A 180 -24.16 -4.93 -18.18
CA ALA A 180 -23.81 -5.54 -19.46
C ALA A 180 -24.52 -4.76 -20.56
N VAL A 181 -23.81 -3.84 -21.20
CA VAL A 181 -24.18 -3.36 -22.52
C VAL A 181 -24.02 -4.58 -23.40
N LYS A 182 -25.15 -5.21 -23.70
CA LYS A 182 -25.23 -6.22 -24.75
C LYS A 182 -24.53 -5.63 -25.97
N ALA A 183 -23.46 -6.29 -26.40
CA ALA A 183 -22.87 -6.04 -27.69
C ALA A 183 -23.94 -6.34 -28.74
N ASP A 184 -24.68 -5.32 -29.18
CA ASP A 184 -25.48 -5.43 -30.39
C ASP A 184 -24.51 -5.31 -31.57
N LEU A 185 -24.09 -6.47 -32.04
CA LEU A 185 -23.31 -6.66 -33.23
C LEU A 185 -24.19 -6.49 -34.47
N SER A 186 -24.82 -5.32 -34.68
CA SER A 186 -25.51 -5.05 -35.95
C SER A 186 -25.62 -3.57 -36.29
N LYS A 187 -24.59 -3.03 -36.96
CA LYS A 187 -24.65 -2.02 -38.05
C LYS A 187 -23.24 -1.50 -38.38
N ARG A 188 -22.46 -2.32 -39.09
CA ARG A 188 -21.35 -1.81 -39.90
C ARG A 188 -21.92 -1.38 -41.26
N LYS A 189 -21.94 -0.08 -41.56
CA LYS A 189 -22.00 0.42 -42.95
C LYS A 189 -20.56 0.60 -43.45
N PRO A 190 -20.22 0.19 -44.68
CA PRO A 190 -18.84 0.12 -45.14
C PRO A 190 -18.36 1.44 -45.76
N GLY A 191 -17.11 1.79 -45.46
CA GLY A 191 -16.14 2.37 -46.40
C GLY A 191 -16.31 3.83 -46.83
N ARG A 192 -15.39 4.69 -46.38
CA ARG A 192 -14.86 5.77 -47.23
C ARG A 192 -13.33 5.88 -47.04
N LYS A 193 -12.61 5.76 -48.15
CA LYS A 193 -11.15 5.66 -48.30
C LYS A 193 -10.39 6.89 -47.76
N PRO A 194 -9.08 6.75 -47.45
CA PRO A 194 -8.25 7.84 -46.96
C PRO A 194 -7.86 8.79 -48.09
N THR A 195 -7.88 10.10 -47.82
CA THR A 195 -7.29 11.10 -48.72
C THR A 195 -5.92 11.49 -48.20
N THR A 196 -4.89 11.03 -48.91
CA THR A 196 -3.52 11.52 -48.81
C THR A 196 -3.48 12.88 -49.50
N LYS A 197 -2.89 13.88 -48.85
CA LYS A 197 -2.67 15.22 -49.40
C LYS A 197 -1.19 15.52 -49.22
N THR A 198 -0.38 15.43 -50.27
CA THR A 198 0.89 16.18 -50.41
C THR A 198 1.28 16.24 -51.88
N ALA A 199 1.52 17.48 -52.30
CA ALA A 199 2.20 18.06 -53.48
C ALA A 199 2.49 17.17 -54.70
#